data_AF-A0A2M6YQQ6-F1
#
_entry.id   AF-A0A2M6YQQ6-F1
#
_cell.length_a   1.000
_cell.length_b   1.000
_cell.length_c   1.000
_cell.angle_alpha   90.00
_cell.angle_beta   90.00
_cell.angle_gamma   90.00
#
_symmetry.space_group_name_H-M   'P 1'
#
loop_
_entity.id
_entity.type
_entity.pdbx_description
1 polymer ?
#
loop_
_entity_poly.entity_id
_entity_poly.type
_entity_poly.pdbx_seq_one_letter_code
_entity_poly.pdbx_strand_id
1 'polypeptide(L)'
;MAVIKARTEFASALNQVCAEHNIELEVVLSSIKEALLAAYRRDFGMDEEKKYEAEIDSATGESHLFLVEGKKKKEITPPGFGRIAAQVAKQVLIQKIREAEKSAVLKEYSQKIGTLVSGRVIRFDGPNIVVDLDRAEAVIPRSEQITSENYNVNQRYVFYVKGIETLEKGEQVVVSRA
;
A
#
# COMPACT_ATOMS: atom_id res chain seq x y z
N MET A 1 33.97 -21.41 -8.22
CA MET A 1 32.74 -22.19 -8.41
C MET A 1 31.58 -21.36 -7.92
N ALA A 2 30.76 -20.83 -8.83
CA ALA A 2 29.56 -20.10 -8.48
C ALA A 2 28.57 -21.11 -7.88
N VAL A 3 28.28 -20.99 -6.58
CA VAL A 3 27.23 -21.77 -5.94
C VAL A 3 25.94 -21.39 -6.63
N ILE A 4 25.30 -22.37 -7.26
CA ILE A 4 23.95 -22.29 -7.82
C ILE A 4 23.07 -21.78 -6.67
N LYS A 5 22.73 -20.50 -6.69
CA LYS A 5 21.90 -19.84 -5.68
C LYS A 5 20.50 -20.45 -5.84
N ALA A 6 20.19 -21.45 -5.02
CA ALA A 6 18.91 -22.13 -5.07
C ALA A 6 17.80 -21.08 -5.05
N ARG A 7 16.87 -21.15 -6.02
CA ARG A 7 15.60 -20.41 -5.92
C ARG A 7 14.90 -20.95 -4.69
N THR A 8 14.99 -20.21 -3.60
CA THR A 8 14.25 -20.48 -2.38
C THR A 8 12.75 -20.29 -2.65
N GLU A 9 11.91 -21.00 -1.90
CA GLU A 9 10.46 -20.81 -1.97
C GLU A 9 10.07 -19.35 -1.69
N PHE A 10 10.78 -18.71 -0.74
CA PHE A 10 10.61 -17.30 -0.42
C PHE A 10 10.87 -16.38 -1.62
N ALA A 11 12.02 -16.51 -2.28
CA ALA A 11 12.35 -15.67 -3.42
C ALA A 11 11.40 -15.90 -4.59
N SER A 12 10.98 -17.14 -4.83
CA SER A 12 10.03 -17.44 -5.89
C SER A 12 8.66 -16.83 -5.60
N ALA A 13 8.15 -16.98 -4.37
CA ALA A 13 6.86 -16.43 -3.96
C ALA A 13 6.87 -14.90 -3.97
N LEU A 14 7.93 -14.27 -3.45
CA LEU A 14 8.05 -12.81 -3.44
C LEU A 14 8.09 -12.25 -4.86
N ASN A 15 8.90 -12.85 -5.75
CA ASN A 15 8.94 -12.43 -7.16
C ASN A 15 7.60 -12.63 -7.87
N GLN A 16 6.89 -13.73 -7.59
CA GLN A 16 5.57 -13.98 -8.18
C GLN A 16 4.56 -12.90 -7.78
N VAL A 17 4.45 -12.62 -6.48
CA VAL A 17 3.52 -11.59 -5.96
C VAL A 17 3.87 -10.21 -6.52
N CYS A 18 5.16 -9.88 -6.58
CA CYS A 18 5.63 -8.65 -7.19
C CYS A 18 5.24 -8.55 -8.68
N ALA A 19 5.41 -9.64 -9.44
CA ALA A 19 5.06 -9.66 -10.86
C ALA A 19 3.55 -9.55 -11.11
N GLU A 20 2.72 -10.24 -10.32
CA GLU A 20 1.25 -10.23 -10.46
C GLU A 20 0.66 -8.83 -10.26
N HIS A 21 1.19 -8.08 -9.30
CA HIS A 21 0.71 -6.73 -8.97
C HIS A 21 1.55 -5.60 -9.60
N ASN A 22 2.49 -5.94 -10.49
CA ASN A 22 3.39 -5.01 -11.16
C ASN A 22 4.15 -4.08 -10.18
N ILE A 23 4.68 -4.69 -9.12
CA ILE A 23 5.47 -4.02 -8.07
C ILE A 23 6.92 -4.43 -8.22
N GLU A 24 7.82 -3.47 -8.23
CA GLU A 24 9.26 -3.75 -8.27
C GLU A 24 9.74 -4.34 -6.93
N LEU A 25 10.55 -5.40 -7.02
CA LEU A 25 11.09 -6.10 -5.85
C LEU A 25 11.88 -5.16 -4.93
N GLU A 26 12.65 -4.24 -5.51
CA GLU A 26 13.47 -3.29 -4.75
C GLU A 26 12.63 -2.36 -3.88
N VAL A 27 11.49 -1.89 -4.39
CA VAL A 27 10.54 -1.05 -3.65
C VAL A 27 9.93 -1.81 -2.48
N VAL A 28 9.63 -3.10 -2.65
CA VAL A 28 9.13 -3.93 -1.55
C VAL A 28 10.22 -4.12 -0.50
N LEU A 29 11.44 -4.46 -0.90
CA LEU A 29 12.56 -4.69 0.02
C LEU A 29 12.92 -3.42 0.81
N SER A 30 12.95 -2.25 0.18
CA SER A 30 13.19 -0.98 0.88
C SER A 30 12.10 -0.70 1.92
N SER A 31 10.84 -0.89 1.54
CA SER A 31 9.70 -0.68 2.44
C SER A 31 9.73 -1.63 3.64
N ILE A 32 10.13 -2.89 3.44
CA ILE A 32 10.27 -3.84 4.54
C ILE A 32 11.41 -3.39 5.47
N LYS A 33 12.56 -2.96 4.94
CA LYS A 33 13.68 -2.45 5.76
C LYS A 33 13.27 -1.28 6.64
N GLU A 34 12.57 -0.29 6.07
CA GLU A 34 12.05 0.85 6.82
C GLU A 34 11.07 0.42 7.92
N ALA A 35 10.15 -0.49 7.59
CA ALA A 35 9.18 -1.00 8.55
C ALA A 35 9.84 -1.81 9.68
N LEU A 36 10.92 -2.56 9.39
CA LEU A 36 11.70 -3.27 10.41
C LEU A 36 12.38 -2.31 11.37
N LEU A 37 12.96 -1.23 10.87
CA LEU A 37 13.54 -0.18 11.71
C LEU A 37 12.48 0.48 12.59
N ALA A 38 11.30 0.77 12.03
CA ALA A 38 10.18 1.33 12.78
C ALA A 38 9.67 0.36 13.87
N ALA A 39 9.57 -0.93 13.56
CA ALA A 39 9.19 -1.96 14.52
C ALA A 39 10.21 -2.08 15.65
N TYR A 40 11.50 -2.08 15.33
CA TYR A 40 12.57 -2.10 16.33
C TYR A 40 12.55 -0.85 17.21
N ARG A 41 12.39 0.35 16.63
CA ARG A 41 12.27 1.61 17.39
C ARG A 41 11.15 1.55 18.42
N ARG A 42 10.01 0.97 18.05
CA ARG A 42 8.84 0.87 18.93
C ARG A 42 9.06 -0.11 20.08
N ASP A 43 9.66 -1.27 19.81
CA ASP A 43 9.69 -2.38 20.76
C ASP A 43 10.94 -2.33 21.66
N PHE A 44 12.06 -1.78 21.19
CA PHE A 44 13.35 -1.78 21.91
C PHE A 44 13.92 -0.39 22.20
N GLY A 45 13.33 0.66 21.61
CA GLY A 45 13.86 2.02 21.68
C GLY A 45 15.08 2.22 20.77
N MET A 46 15.17 3.40 20.18
CA MET A 46 16.34 3.82 19.40
C MET A 46 16.79 5.19 19.88
N ASP A 47 18.08 5.34 20.05
CA ASP A 47 18.73 6.62 20.28
C ASP A 47 18.64 7.47 19.00
N GLU A 48 17.99 8.64 19.06
CA GLU A 48 17.66 9.44 17.87
C GLU A 48 18.90 10.03 17.18
N GLU A 49 20.02 10.14 17.90
CA GLU A 49 21.30 10.62 17.36
C GLU A 49 22.07 9.53 16.58
N LYS A 50 21.63 8.27 16.67
CA LYS A 50 22.31 7.13 16.06
C LYS A 50 21.63 6.68 14.76
N LYS A 51 22.45 6.20 13.81
CA LYS A 51 21.96 5.67 12.54
C LYS A 51 21.79 4.16 12.61
N TYR A 52 20.65 3.69 12.15
CA TYR A 52 20.31 2.27 12.09
C TYR A 52 20.00 1.89 10.66
N GLU A 53 20.44 0.70 10.27
CA GLU A 53 20.19 0.12 8.95
C GLU A 53 19.61 -1.28 9.11
N ALA A 54 18.64 -1.63 8.27
CA ALA A 54 18.15 -3.00 8.14
C ALA A 54 18.62 -3.57 6.81
N GLU A 55 19.08 -4.82 6.84
CA GLU A 55 19.40 -5.60 5.66
C GLU A 55 18.50 -6.82 5.62
N ILE A 56 18.10 -7.20 4.41
CA ILE A 56 17.24 -8.37 4.18
C ILE A 56 17.87 -9.14 3.03
N ASP A 57 18.12 -10.42 3.24
CA ASP A 57 18.54 -11.31 2.15
C ASP A 57 17.32 -11.61 1.27
N SER A 58 17.41 -11.26 -0.01
CA SER A 58 16.31 -11.45 -0.97
C SER A 58 16.04 -12.91 -1.33
N ALA A 59 16.99 -13.82 -1.03
CA ALA A 59 16.82 -15.25 -1.20
C ALA A 59 16.24 -15.88 0.07
N THR A 60 16.84 -15.68 1.24
CA THR A 60 16.39 -16.41 2.45
C THR A 60 15.28 -15.69 3.21
N GLY A 61 15.12 -14.38 3.02
CA GLY A 61 14.24 -13.54 3.83
C GLY A 61 14.82 -13.22 5.21
N GLU A 62 16.05 -13.66 5.51
CA GLU A 62 16.74 -13.35 6.76
C GLU A 62 16.98 -11.86 6.86
N SER A 63 16.67 -11.31 8.03
CA SER A 63 16.68 -9.87 8.28
C SER A 63 17.65 -9.57 9.41
N HIS A 64 18.61 -8.67 9.16
CA HIS A 64 19.62 -8.25 10.12
C HIS A 64 19.52 -6.74 10.36
N LEU A 65 19.70 -6.33 11.61
CA LEU A 65 19.70 -4.93 12.02
C LEU A 65 21.11 -4.52 12.44
N PHE A 66 21.53 -3.35 11.96
CA PHE A 66 22.85 -2.80 12.21
C PHE A 66 22.75 -1.40 12.79
N LEU A 67 23.56 -1.14 13.80
CA LEU A 67 23.90 0.20 14.27
C LEU A 67 25.13 0.69 13.50
N VAL A 68 25.01 1.86 12.86
CA VAL A 68 26.07 2.46 12.05
C VAL A 68 26.78 3.55 12.85
N GLU A 69 28.02 3.27 13.24
CA GLU A 69 28.92 4.20 13.93
C GLU A 69 30.07 4.60 12.99
N GLY A 70 29.88 5.70 12.26
CA GLY A 70 30.85 6.15 11.25
C GLY A 70 30.96 5.16 10.08
N LYS A 71 32.09 4.43 9.99
CA LYS A 71 32.35 3.40 8.97
C LYS A 71 32.09 1.97 9.46
N LYS A 72 31.79 1.77 10.74
CA LYS A 72 31.58 0.43 11.33
C LYS A 72 30.08 0.14 11.45
N LYS A 73 29.68 -1.05 11.03
CA LYS A 73 28.34 -1.60 11.28
C LYS A 73 28.43 -2.60 12.43
N LYS A 74 27.65 -2.38 13.49
CA LYS A 74 27.52 -3.30 14.62
C LYS A 74 26.16 -3.98 14.54
N GLU A 75 26.14 -5.31 14.48
CA GLU A 75 24.88 -6.05 14.49
C GLU A 75 24.19 -5.93 15.85
N ILE A 76 22.89 -5.62 15.83
CA ILE A 76 22.05 -5.41 17.02
C ILE A 76 20.77 -6.25 17.00
N THR A 77 20.64 -7.18 16.05
CA THR A 77 19.46 -8.02 15.87
C THR A 77 19.12 -8.79 17.17
N PRO A 78 17.97 -8.53 17.83
CA PRO A 78 17.60 -9.27 19.03
C PRO A 78 17.27 -10.74 18.73
N PRO A 79 17.47 -11.65 19.69
CA PRO A 79 17.03 -13.04 19.53
C PRO A 79 15.51 -13.10 19.36
N GLY A 80 15.03 -13.86 18.37
CA GLY A 80 13.61 -13.98 18.05
C GLY A 80 13.02 -12.85 17.21
N PHE A 81 13.81 -11.83 16.85
CA PHE A 81 13.36 -10.73 15.99
C PHE A 81 12.90 -11.20 14.60
N GLY A 82 13.39 -12.36 14.12
CA GLY A 82 12.94 -12.97 12.87
C GLY A 82 11.42 -13.19 12.78
N ARG A 83 10.74 -13.49 13.90
CA ARG A 83 9.27 -13.62 13.92
C ARG A 83 8.58 -12.27 13.70
N ILE A 84 9.07 -11.23 14.36
CA ILE A 84 8.57 -9.86 14.19
C ILE A 84 8.82 -9.43 12.74
N ALA A 85 10.00 -9.71 12.22
CA ALA A 85 10.38 -9.37 10.86
C ALA A 85 9.48 -10.03 9.82
N ALA A 86 9.17 -11.33 9.96
CA ALA A 86 8.25 -12.02 9.08
C ALA A 86 6.83 -11.42 9.12
N GLN A 87 6.33 -11.05 10.29
CA GLN A 87 5.01 -10.43 10.44
C GLN A 87 4.97 -9.04 9.81
N VAL A 88 6.00 -8.23 10.04
CA VAL A 88 6.14 -6.89 9.45
C VAL A 88 6.23 -6.99 7.93
N ALA A 89 7.08 -7.89 7.41
CA ALA A 89 7.23 -8.11 5.97
C ALA A 89 5.90 -8.49 5.31
N LYS A 90 5.12 -9.40 5.92
CA LYS A 90 3.78 -9.75 5.45
C LYS A 90 2.86 -8.53 5.39
N GLN A 91 2.87 -7.71 6.44
CA GLN A 91 2.02 -6.52 6.50
C GLN A 91 2.39 -5.50 5.42
N VAL A 92 3.68 -5.22 5.26
CA VAL A 92 4.19 -4.30 4.24
C VAL A 92 3.88 -4.80 2.84
N LEU A 93 4.03 -6.11 2.60
CA LEU A 93 3.69 -6.71 1.32
C LEU A 93 2.21 -6.49 0.96
N ILE A 94 1.29 -6.77 1.90
CA ILE A 94 -0.15 -6.54 1.70
C ILE A 94 -0.45 -5.06 1.46
N GLN A 95 0.23 -4.16 2.16
CA GLN A 95 0.08 -2.71 1.94
C GLN A 95 0.54 -2.30 0.54
N LYS A 96 1.72 -2.77 0.10
CA LYS A 96 2.22 -2.49 -1.24
C LYS A 96 1.36 -3.04 -2.35
N ILE A 97 0.80 -4.24 -2.18
CA ILE A 97 -0.20 -4.80 -3.09
C ILE A 97 -1.40 -3.86 -3.23
N ARG A 98 -1.98 -3.42 -2.11
CA ARG A 98 -3.14 -2.53 -2.12
C ARG A 98 -2.82 -1.16 -2.73
N GLU A 99 -1.64 -0.61 -2.45
CA GLU A 99 -1.18 0.66 -3.05
C GLU A 99 -1.01 0.55 -4.57
N ALA A 100 -0.39 -0.55 -5.03
CA ALA A 100 -0.19 -0.82 -6.44
C ALA A 100 -1.52 -1.01 -7.18
N GLU A 101 -2.44 -1.80 -6.61
CA GLU A 101 -3.80 -1.95 -7.15
C GLU A 101 -4.53 -0.60 -7.21
N LYS A 102 -4.49 0.18 -6.13
CA LYS A 102 -5.15 1.49 -6.07
C LYS A 102 -4.61 2.44 -7.14
N SER A 103 -3.28 2.53 -7.27
CA SER A 103 -2.63 3.39 -8.28
C SER A 103 -2.94 2.95 -9.71
N ALA A 104 -2.95 1.64 -9.99
CA ALA A 104 -3.31 1.09 -11.29
C ALA A 104 -4.75 1.44 -11.68
N VAL A 105 -5.68 1.31 -10.73
CA VAL A 105 -7.09 1.67 -10.90
C VAL A 105 -7.25 3.18 -11.13
N LEU A 106 -6.60 4.02 -10.34
CA LEU A 106 -6.64 5.48 -10.53
C LEU A 106 -6.14 5.89 -11.92
N LYS A 107 -5.08 5.25 -12.40
CA LYS A 107 -4.57 5.47 -13.77
C LYS A 107 -5.58 5.08 -14.84
N GLU A 108 -6.34 3.99 -14.64
CA GLU A 108 -7.43 3.59 -15.53
C GLU A 108 -8.56 4.64 -15.54
N TYR A 109 -8.99 5.11 -14.36
CA TYR A 109 -10.07 6.09 -14.25
C TYR A 109 -9.67 7.49 -14.72
N SER A 110 -8.39 7.85 -14.64
CA SER A 110 -7.87 9.10 -15.21
C SER A 110 -8.13 9.19 -16.72
N GLN A 111 -8.08 8.06 -17.44
CA GLN A 111 -8.39 8.01 -18.88
C GLN A 111 -9.89 8.02 -19.18
N LYS A 112 -10.73 7.76 -18.17
CA LYS A 112 -12.20 7.71 -18.26
C LYS A 112 -12.86 8.99 -17.75
N ILE A 113 -12.09 10.03 -17.44
CA ILE A 113 -12.63 11.34 -17.05
C ILE A 113 -13.55 11.86 -18.17
N GLY A 114 -14.75 12.30 -17.80
CA GLY A 114 -15.77 12.73 -18.77
C GLY A 114 -16.74 11.65 -19.22
N THR A 115 -16.61 10.42 -18.72
CA THR A 115 -17.51 9.31 -19.04
C THR A 115 -18.52 9.04 -17.92
N LEU A 116 -19.61 8.34 -18.28
CA LEU A 116 -20.60 7.85 -17.32
C LEU A 116 -20.24 6.43 -16.89
N VAL A 117 -20.27 6.18 -15.59
CA VAL A 117 -19.96 4.88 -14.97
C VAL A 117 -21.07 4.48 -14.01
N SER A 118 -21.44 3.20 -14.02
CA SER A 118 -22.36 2.68 -13.02
C SER A 118 -21.62 2.34 -11.74
N GLY A 119 -22.19 2.66 -10.58
CA GLY A 119 -21.63 2.28 -9.30
C GLY A 119 -22.69 2.10 -8.21
N ARG A 120 -22.29 1.53 -7.08
CA ARG A 120 -23.16 1.24 -5.94
C ARG A 120 -22.79 2.10 -4.74
N VAL A 121 -23.75 2.70 -4.06
CA VAL A 121 -23.48 3.40 -2.79
C VAL A 121 -23.08 2.40 -1.72
N ILE A 122 -21.92 2.57 -1.09
CA ILE A 122 -21.44 1.68 -0.02
C ILE A 122 -21.75 2.28 1.35
N ARG A 123 -21.44 3.57 1.52
CA ARG A 123 -21.56 4.27 2.81
C ARG A 123 -21.62 5.78 2.64
N PHE A 124 -21.97 6.45 3.72
CA PHE A 124 -21.97 7.91 3.84
C PHE A 124 -20.83 8.33 4.77
N ASP A 125 -19.91 9.16 4.26
CA ASP A 125 -18.80 9.75 5.01
C ASP A 125 -19.16 11.22 5.28
N GLY A 126 -20.02 11.45 6.29
CA GLY A 126 -20.52 12.78 6.64
C GLY A 126 -21.40 13.36 5.52
N PRO A 127 -21.07 14.52 4.93
CA PRO A 127 -21.83 15.08 3.81
C PRO A 127 -21.47 14.44 2.46
N ASN A 128 -20.44 13.60 2.41
CA ASN A 128 -19.98 12.94 1.20
C ASN A 128 -20.51 11.51 1.12
N ILE A 129 -20.68 11.00 -0.10
CA ILE A 129 -21.15 9.63 -0.34
C ILE A 129 -20.01 8.84 -0.97
N VAL A 130 -19.74 7.65 -0.43
CA VAL A 130 -18.74 6.73 -1.00
C VAL A 130 -19.46 5.69 -1.84
N VAL A 131 -19.01 5.55 -3.08
CA VAL A 131 -19.57 4.64 -4.07
C VAL A 131 -18.52 3.66 -4.58
N ASP A 132 -18.95 2.43 -4.84
CA ASP A 132 -18.18 1.38 -5.47
C ASP A 132 -18.41 1.42 -6.99
N LEU A 133 -17.36 1.61 -7.77
CA LEU A 133 -17.37 1.50 -9.23
C LEU A 133 -16.93 0.11 -9.71
N ASP A 134 -17.15 -0.93 -8.90
CA ASP A 134 -16.73 -2.33 -9.04
C ASP A 134 -15.21 -2.55 -8.91
N ARG A 135 -14.40 -1.65 -9.48
CA ARG A 135 -12.93 -1.70 -9.43
C ARG A 135 -12.29 -0.59 -8.61
N ALA A 136 -13.04 0.45 -8.25
CA ALA A 136 -12.54 1.62 -7.54
C ALA A 136 -13.55 2.13 -6.52
N GLU A 137 -13.06 2.66 -5.41
CA GLU A 137 -13.86 3.54 -4.56
C GLU A 137 -13.84 4.96 -5.13
N ALA A 138 -15.02 5.54 -5.27
CA ALA A 138 -15.21 6.93 -5.65
C ALA A 138 -16.02 7.68 -4.60
N VAL A 139 -15.87 9.00 -4.59
CA VAL A 139 -16.58 9.90 -3.67
C VAL A 139 -17.45 10.87 -4.44
N ILE A 140 -18.64 11.14 -3.89
CA ILE A 140 -19.56 12.17 -4.35
C ILE A 140 -19.59 13.28 -3.30
N PRO A 141 -18.89 14.40 -3.54
CA PRO A 141 -18.97 15.56 -2.69
C PRO A 141 -20.39 16.10 -2.60
N ARG A 142 -20.74 16.77 -1.49
CA ARG A 142 -22.08 17.38 -1.32
C ARG A 142 -22.49 18.31 -2.47
N SER A 143 -21.54 19.02 -3.06
CA SER A 143 -21.79 19.93 -4.20
C SER A 143 -22.15 19.20 -5.49
N GLU A 144 -21.80 17.92 -5.60
CA GLU A 144 -21.99 17.09 -6.80
C GLU A 144 -23.18 16.11 -6.65
N GLN A 145 -23.92 16.21 -5.54
CA GLN A 145 -25.11 15.41 -5.27
C GLN A 145 -26.36 16.14 -5.79
N ILE A 146 -27.26 15.40 -6.43
CA ILE A 146 -28.62 15.90 -6.70
C ILE A 146 -29.39 16.02 -5.38
N THR A 147 -29.74 17.25 -5.00
CA THR A 147 -30.48 17.54 -3.77
C THR A 147 -31.86 16.87 -3.69
N SER A 148 -32.53 16.65 -4.83
CA SER A 148 -33.85 16.02 -4.90
C SER A 148 -33.82 14.49 -4.88
N GLU A 149 -32.63 13.86 -4.95
CA GLU A 149 -32.48 12.42 -5.03
C GLU A 149 -32.05 11.84 -3.67
N ASN A 150 -32.79 10.83 -3.19
CA ASN A 150 -32.43 10.13 -1.98
C ASN A 150 -31.50 8.96 -2.32
N TYR A 151 -30.23 9.10 -1.96
CA TYR A 151 -29.25 8.02 -2.07
C TYR A 151 -29.49 7.00 -0.96
N ASN A 152 -29.57 5.71 -1.33
CA ASN A 152 -29.61 4.63 -0.36
C ASN A 152 -28.35 3.78 -0.46
N VAL A 153 -27.87 3.31 0.70
CA VAL A 153 -26.81 2.29 0.74
C VAL A 153 -27.25 1.10 -0.09
N ASN A 154 -26.28 0.46 -0.74
CA ASN A 154 -26.46 -0.75 -1.52
C ASN A 154 -27.31 -0.57 -2.81
N GLN A 155 -27.66 0.66 -3.19
CA GLN A 155 -28.34 0.96 -4.44
C GLN A 155 -27.35 1.37 -5.53
N ARG A 156 -27.66 1.00 -6.79
CA ARG A 156 -26.84 1.30 -7.96
C ARG A 156 -27.36 2.54 -8.69
N TYR A 157 -26.45 3.45 -9.05
CA TYR A 157 -26.73 4.65 -9.82
C TYR A 157 -25.69 4.83 -10.93
N VAL A 158 -25.93 5.77 -11.83
CA VAL A 158 -24.99 6.15 -12.89
C VAL A 158 -24.39 7.51 -12.54
N PHE A 159 -23.06 7.56 -12.51
CA PHE A 159 -22.28 8.71 -12.10
C PHE A 159 -21.42 9.22 -13.26
N TYR A 160 -21.20 10.52 -13.31
CA TYR A 160 -20.24 11.17 -14.20
C TYR A 160 -18.87 11.22 -13.55
N VAL A 161 -17.83 10.71 -14.22
CA VAL A 161 -16.44 10.79 -13.71
C VAL A 161 -15.93 12.21 -13.90
N LYS A 162 -15.90 12.98 -12.81
CA LYS A 162 -15.46 14.38 -12.81
C LYS A 162 -13.94 14.50 -12.82
N GLY A 163 -13.25 13.68 -12.05
CA GLY A 163 -11.79 13.75 -11.92
C GLY A 163 -11.24 12.87 -10.81
N ILE A 164 -10.00 13.15 -10.42
CA ILE A 164 -9.32 12.52 -9.28
C ILE A 164 -8.86 13.63 -8.35
N GLU A 165 -9.15 13.49 -7.06
CA GLU A 165 -8.73 14.44 -6.03
C GLU A 165 -7.85 13.74 -4.98
N THR A 166 -6.82 14.45 -4.53
CA THR A 166 -5.94 14.01 -3.44
C THR A 166 -6.51 14.50 -2.11
N LEU A 167 -7.12 13.60 -1.33
CA LEU A 167 -7.59 13.90 0.03
C LEU A 167 -6.59 13.39 1.07
N GLU A 168 -6.80 13.74 2.35
CA GLU A 168 -5.98 13.24 3.47
C GLU A 168 -6.01 11.69 3.59
N LYS A 169 -7.08 11.04 3.11
CA LYS A 169 -7.21 9.58 3.03
C LYS A 169 -6.60 8.98 1.75
N GLY A 170 -5.83 9.78 1.01
CA GLY A 170 -5.22 9.45 -0.27
C GLY A 170 -6.05 9.89 -1.48
N GLU A 171 -5.54 9.57 -2.66
CA GLU A 171 -6.21 9.88 -3.93
C GLU A 171 -7.49 9.07 -4.10
N GLN A 172 -8.56 9.72 -4.55
CA GLN A 172 -9.86 9.09 -4.80
C GLN A 172 -10.48 9.64 -6.08
N VAL A 173 -11.24 8.79 -6.78
CA VAL A 173 -12.00 9.22 -7.95
C VAL A 173 -13.19 10.04 -7.46
N VAL A 174 -13.39 11.23 -8.03
CA VAL A 174 -14.54 12.07 -7.75
C VAL A 174 -15.56 11.89 -8.86
N VAL A 175 -16.77 11.54 -8.46
CA VAL A 175 -17.88 11.35 -9.39
C VAL A 175 -19.04 12.28 -9.02
N SER A 176 -19.82 12.64 -10.04
CA SER A 176 -20.91 13.60 -9.94
C SER A 176 -22.23 13.03 -10.43
N ARG A 177 -23.31 13.55 -9.89
CA ARG A 177 -24.68 13.34 -10.35
C ARG A 177 -25.36 14.64 -10.77
N ALA A 178 -24.76 15.79 -10.48
CA ALA A 178 -25.36 17.12 -10.67
C ALA A 178 -25.60 17.47 -12.14
#